data_AF-A0A2W4YIT7-F1
#
_entry.id   AF-A0A2W4YIT7-F1
#
_cell.length_a   1.000
_cell.length_b   1.000
_cell.length_c   1.000
_cell.angle_alpha   90.00
_cell.angle_beta   90.00
_cell.angle_gamma   90.00
#
_symmetry.space_group_name_H-M   'P 1'
#
loop_
_entity.id
_entity.type
_entity.pdbx_description
1 polymer ?
#
loop_
_entity_poly.entity_id
_entity_poly.type
_entity_poly.pdbx_seq_one_letter_code
_entity_poly.pdbx_strand_id
1 'polypeptide(L)' 'MSEEFIPNSEIYSAPPGSPAPTPPSREPILITIIGSAVGIDLVIKILHRLGFAEARAWSKPQIDPKTNRPMRVLTKWLRY' A
#
# COMPACT_ATOMS: atom_id res chain seq x y z
N MET A 1 -63.73 17.94 -6.82
CA MET A 1 -62.86 18.01 -5.63
C MET A 1 -61.74 17.02 -5.86
N SER A 2 -60.59 17.51 -6.32
CA SER A 2 -59.37 16.72 -6.51
C SER A 2 -58.35 17.29 -5.53
N GLU A 3 -58.07 16.55 -4.46
CA GLU A 3 -56.99 16.84 -3.52
C GLU A 3 -55.66 16.67 -4.24
N GLU A 4 -54.96 17.79 -4.45
CA GLU A 4 -53.57 17.78 -4.87
C GLU A 4 -52.70 17.30 -3.71
N PHE A 5 -52.18 16.09 -3.87
CA PHE A 5 -51.20 15.50 -2.97
C PHE A 5 -49.88 16.27 -3.13
N ILE A 6 -49.51 17.10 -2.16
CA ILE A 6 -48.18 17.72 -2.11
C ILE A 6 -47.23 16.66 -1.56
N PRO A 7 -46.25 16.14 -2.33
CA PRO A 7 -45.20 15.34 -1.73
C PRO A 7 -44.32 16.28 -0.90
N ASN A 8 -44.35 16.12 0.42
CA ASN A 8 -43.34 16.70 1.30
C ASN A 8 -41.98 16.11 0.89
N SER A 9 -41.25 16.84 0.06
CA SER A 9 -39.83 16.63 -0.16
C SER A 9 -39.07 17.16 1.05
N GLU A 10 -39.21 16.46 2.18
CA GLU A 10 -38.28 16.62 3.29
C GLU A 10 -36.89 16.21 2.79
N ILE A 11 -36.08 17.21 2.46
CA ILE A 11 -34.65 17.04 2.20
C ILE A 11 -34.05 16.61 3.53
N TYR A 12 -33.90 15.31 3.74
CA TYR A 12 -33.11 14.78 4.85
C TYR A 12 -31.65 15.18 4.62
N SER A 13 -31.26 16.35 5.14
CA SER A 13 -29.88 16.77 5.18
C SER A 13 -29.18 15.89 6.21
N ALA A 14 -28.39 14.92 5.73
CA ALA A 14 -27.51 14.15 6.58
C ALA A 14 -26.63 15.13 7.40
N PRO A 15 -26.41 14.86 8.71
CA PRO A 15 -25.57 15.72 9.53
C PRO A 15 -24.19 15.86 8.87
N PRO A 16 -23.56 17.05 8.93
CA PRO A 16 -22.27 17.29 8.31
C PRO A 16 -21.29 16.23 8.80
N GLY A 17 -20.86 15.37 7.88
CA GLY A 17 -20.01 14.24 8.17
C GLY A 17 -18.77 14.74 8.90
N SER A 18 -18.52 14.17 10.08
CA SER A 18 -17.26 14.35 10.81
C SER A 18 -16.11 14.19 9.81
N PRO A 19 -15.12 15.11 9.77
CA PRO A 19 -14.00 14.97 8.84
C PRO A 19 -13.39 13.58 9.04
N ALA A 20 -13.27 12.82 7.95
CA ALA A 20 -12.64 11.53 7.97
C ALA A 20 -11.25 11.69 8.61
N PRO A 21 -10.86 10.84 9.57
CA PRO A 21 -9.55 10.94 10.19
C PRO A 21 -8.51 10.89 9.06
N THR A 22 -7.75 11.98 8.91
CA THR A 22 -6.66 12.06 7.94
C THR A 22 -5.77 10.85 8.19
N PRO A 23 -5.55 9.96 7.20
CA PRO A 23 -4.69 8.82 7.42
C PRO A 23 -3.33 9.33 7.90
N PRO A 24 -2.71 8.71 8.92
CA PRO A 24 -1.41 9.14 9.40
C PRO A 24 -0.46 9.24 8.21
N SER A 25 0.30 10.33 8.12
CA SER A 25 1.27 10.55 7.05
C SER A 25 2.22 9.36 7.01
N ARG A 26 2.06 8.49 6.02
CA ARG A 26 2.93 7.33 5.82
C ARG A 26 3.84 7.65 4.65
N GLU A 27 5.13 7.59 4.87
CA GLU A 27 6.09 7.78 3.80
C GLU A 27 6.40 6.42 3.13
N PRO A 28 6.24 6.30 1.80
CA PRO A 28 6.63 5.10 1.08
C PRO A 28 8.14 5.08 0.85
N ILE A 29 8.80 4.01 1.28
CA ILE A 29 10.21 3.73 0.99
C ILE A 29 10.29 2.56 -0.01
N LEU A 30 11.08 2.77 -1.06
CA LEU A 30 11.44 1.72 -2.02
C LEU A 30 12.78 1.10 -1.62
N ILE A 31 12.78 -0.20 -1.37
CA ILE A 31 13.97 -0.97 -1.01
C ILE A 31 14.31 -1.89 -2.18
N THR A 32 15.54 -1.79 -2.66
CA THR A 32 16.04 -2.56 -3.80
C THR A 32 17.25 -3.37 -3.38
N ILE A 33 17.23 -4.68 -3.67
CA ILE A 33 18.37 -5.57 -3.47
C ILE A 33 18.82 -6.07 -4.85
N ILE A 34 20.10 -5.86 -5.17
CA ILE A 34 20.74 -6.30 -6.42
C ILE A 34 21.92 -7.19 -6.06
N GLY A 35 22.07 -8.34 -6.73
CA GLY A 35 23.11 -9.30 -6.39
C GLY A 35 22.95 -10.64 -7.09
N SER A 36 23.56 -11.70 -6.55
CA SER A 36 23.31 -13.05 -7.03
C SER A 36 21.92 -13.53 -6.61
N ALA A 37 21.30 -14.42 -7.39
CA ALA A 37 19.99 -14.98 -7.06
C ALA A 37 19.99 -15.65 -5.67
N VAL A 38 21.02 -16.44 -5.36
CA VAL A 38 21.17 -17.11 -4.07
C VAL A 38 21.33 -16.11 -2.91
N GLY A 39 22.15 -15.07 -3.11
CA GLY A 39 22.35 -14.04 -2.09
C GLY A 39 21.08 -13.25 -1.80
N ILE A 40 20.34 -12.87 -2.85
CA ILE A 40 19.06 -12.16 -2.72
C ILE A 40 18.05 -13.01 -1.94
N ASP A 41 17.89 -14.29 -2.30
CA ASP A 41 16.94 -15.18 -1.61
C ASP A 41 17.32 -15.39 -0.14
N LEU A 42 18.61 -15.47 0.18
CA LEU A 42 19.09 -15.55 1.55
C LEU A 42 18.75 -14.28 2.34
N VAL A 43 19.02 -13.10 1.78
CA VAL A 43 18.71 -11.81 2.42
C VAL A 43 17.21 -11.66 2.66
N ILE A 44 16.37 -11.99 1.67
CA ILE A 44 14.91 -11.95 1.82
C ILE A 44 14.44 -12.88 2.93
N LYS A 45 14.98 -14.11 3.02
CA LYS A 45 14.66 -15.05 4.09
C LYS A 45 15.05 -14.51 5.47
N ILE A 46 16.21 -13.86 5.58
CA ILE A 46 16.67 -13.23 6.83
C ILE A 46 15.73 -12.09 7.23
N LEU A 47 15.44 -11.17 6.30
CA LEU A 47 14.53 -10.04 6.55
C LEU A 47 13.12 -10.51 6.94
N HIS A 48 12.66 -11.61 6.36
CA HIS A 48 11.41 -12.24 6.75
C HIS A 48 11.45 -12.77 8.18
N ARG A 49 12.51 -13.50 8.56
CA ARG A 49 12.69 -14.00 9.93
C ARG A 49 12.77 -12.90 10.98
N LEU A 50 13.31 -11.74 10.60
CA LEU A 50 13.37 -10.55 11.46
C LEU A 50 12.04 -9.79 11.56
N GLY A 51 10.98 -10.25 10.88
CA GLY A 51 9.69 -9.55 10.83
C GLY A 51 9.73 -8.25 10.04
N PHE A 52 10.79 -8.01 9.26
CA PHE A 52 10.92 -6.78 8.50
C PHE A 52 9.91 -6.72 7.35
N ALA A 53 9.77 -7.80 6.59
CA ALA A 53 8.81 -7.91 5.50
C ALA A 53 8.54 -9.39 5.17
N GLU A 54 7.32 -9.71 4.76
CA GLU A 54 6.99 -11.03 4.24
C GLU A 54 7.80 -11.34 2.98
N ALA A 55 8.25 -12.60 2.80
CA ALA A 55 8.99 -12.98 1.61
C ALA A 55 8.21 -12.74 0.31
N ARG A 56 6.87 -12.86 0.35
CA ARG A 56 5.96 -12.60 -0.79
C ARG A 56 5.70 -11.10 -1.04
N ALA A 57 6.08 -10.22 -0.13
CA ALA A 57 5.91 -8.77 -0.31
C ALA A 57 6.93 -8.19 -1.30
N TRP A 58 8.01 -8.92 -1.56
CA TRP A 58 8.99 -8.58 -2.58
C TRP A 58 8.44 -8.84 -3.98
N SER A 59 8.93 -8.08 -4.96
CA SER A 59 8.61 -8.27 -6.37
C SER A 59 8.99 -9.68 -6.86
N LYS A 60 8.50 -10.02 -8.05
CA LYS A 60 9.03 -11.19 -8.79
C LYS A 60 10.52 -10.96 -9.12
N PRO A 61 11.30 -12.03 -9.37
CA PRO A 61 12.66 -11.87 -9.90
C PRO A 61 12.70 -10.98 -11.12
N GLN A 62 13.61 -10.02 -11.09
CA GLN A 62 13.88 -9.07 -12.17
C GLN A 62 15.38 -9.00 -12.42
N ILE A 63 15.75 -8.41 -13.56
CA ILE A 63 17.13 -8.06 -13.88
C ILE A 63 17.26 -6.54 -13.82
N ASP A 64 18.26 -6.08 -13.08
CA ASP A 64 18.60 -4.66 -13.03
C ASP A 64 19.17 -4.21 -14.38
N PRO A 65 18.61 -3.15 -15.03
CA PRO A 65 19.02 -2.74 -16.36
C PRO A 65 20.43 -2.13 -16.42
N LYS A 66 21.00 -1.69 -15.28
CA LYS A 66 22.31 -1.04 -15.24
C LYS A 66 23.45 -2.05 -15.07
N THR A 67 23.24 -3.05 -14.22
CA THR A 67 24.26 -4.02 -13.83
C THR A 67 24.06 -5.39 -14.47
N ASN A 68 22.90 -5.63 -15.10
CA ASN A 68 22.48 -6.91 -15.64
C ASN A 68 22.50 -8.04 -14.60
N ARG A 69 22.27 -7.69 -13.32
CA ARG A 69 22.24 -8.63 -12.19
C ARG A 69 20.80 -8.86 -11.73
N PRO A 70 20.52 -10.04 -11.13
CA PRO A 70 19.27 -10.27 -10.43
C PRO A 70 18.95 -9.17 -9.42
N MET A 71 17.66 -8.84 -9.31
CA MET A 71 17.13 -7.78 -8.47
C MET A 71 15.77 -8.16 -7.88
N ARG A 72 15.47 -7.62 -6.70
CA ARG A 72 14.17 -7.63 -6.03
C ARG A 72 13.86 -6.27 -5.42
N VAL A 73 12.58 -5.90 -5.42
CA VAL A 73 12.09 -4.60 -4.95
C VAL A 73 10.98 -4.80 -3.92
N LEU A 74 10.96 -3.98 -2.88
CA LEU A 74 9.92 -3.93 -1.86
C LEU A 74 9.52 -2.46 -1.63
N THR A 75 8.22 -2.18 -1.68
CA THR A 75 7.68 -0.91 -1.21
C THR A 75 7.18 -1.08 0.22
N LYS A 76 7.68 -0.29 1.16
CA LYS A 76 7.28 -0.32 2.56
C LYS A 76 6.80 1.04 3.03
N TRP A 77 5.68 1.08 3.73
CA TRP A 77 5.13 2.29 4.32
C TRP A 77 5.63 2.43 5.75
N LEU A 78 6.45 3.44 6.01
CA LEU A 78 6.89 3.74 7.36
C LEU A 78 5.93 4.74 8.02
N ARG A 79 5.76 4.59 9.32
CA ARG A 79 5.14 5.58 10.19
C ARG A 79 6.28 6.20 11.00
N TYR A 80 6.30 7.52 11.08
CA TYR A 80 7.18 8.28 11.98
C TYR A 80 6.34 8.99 13.04
#